data_AF-A0A6B3NZJ3-F1
#
_entry.id   AF-A0A6B3NZJ3-F1
#
_cell.length_a   1.000
_cell.length_b   1.000
_cell.length_c   1.000
_cell.angle_alpha   90.00
_cell.angle_beta   90.00
_cell.angle_gamma   90.00
#
_symmetry.space_group_name_H-M   'P 1'
#
loop_
_entity.id
_entity.type
_entity.pdbx_description
1 polymer ?
#
loop_
_entity_poly.entity_id
_entity_poly.type
_entity_poly.pdbx_seq_one_letter_code
_entity_poly.pdbx_strand_id
1 'polypeptide(L)'
;MSQPRARIASQLGIALAAVLAVVITGSTLFALRSLDSANLTTRQEHLASEARLLADQLNTFHSTLRDSTQRLSGLFEKRFAGGLQLKADASVTVAGVATPALYLGEHVLNNDFSEVDEFRQMTAGVATLFVRSG
;
A
#
# COMPACT_ATOMS: atom_id res chain seq x y z
N MET A 1 -54.02 8.75 -66.97
CA MET A 1 -54.48 7.38 -66.64
C MET A 1 -53.26 6.45 -66.62
N SER A 2 -52.60 6.35 -65.45
CA SER A 2 -51.41 5.50 -65.16
C SER A 2 -50.89 5.99 -63.78
N GLN A 3 -50.71 5.23 -62.69
CA GLN A 3 -50.75 3.80 -62.43
C GLN A 3 -51.12 3.55 -60.94
N PRO A 4 -52.06 2.64 -60.63
CA PRO A 4 -52.28 2.15 -59.26
C PRO A 4 -51.11 1.30 -58.71
N ARG A 5 -50.17 0.87 -59.58
CA ARG A 5 -49.04 -0.02 -59.24
C ARG A 5 -47.93 0.67 -58.42
N ALA A 6 -47.73 1.98 -58.61
CA ALA A 6 -46.73 2.75 -57.86
C ALA A 6 -47.08 2.86 -56.36
N ARG A 7 -48.38 2.91 -56.03
CA ARG A 7 -48.86 2.94 -54.63
C ARG A 7 -48.66 1.60 -53.92
N ILE A 8 -48.81 0.48 -54.62
CA ILE A 8 -48.61 -0.87 -54.07
C ILE A 8 -47.11 -1.11 -53.83
N ALA A 9 -46.26 -0.72 -54.78
CA ALA A 9 -44.80 -0.81 -54.62
C ALA A 9 -44.27 0.06 -53.47
N SER A 10 -44.78 1.28 -53.31
CA SER A 10 -44.40 2.14 -52.18
C SER A 10 -44.90 1.61 -50.84
N GLN A 11 -46.11 1.05 -50.78
CA GLN A 11 -46.63 0.41 -49.56
C GLN A 11 -45.80 -0.79 -49.13
N LEU A 12 -45.37 -1.63 -50.09
CA LEU A 12 -44.51 -2.79 -49.80
C LEU A 12 -43.12 -2.35 -49.31
N GLY A 13 -42.54 -1.32 -49.92
CA GLY A 13 -41.25 -0.76 -49.51
C GLY A 13 -41.28 -0.13 -48.12
N ILE A 14 -42.33 0.61 -47.78
CA ILE A 14 -42.52 1.21 -46.45
C ILE A 14 -42.71 0.12 -45.39
N ALA A 15 -43.49 -0.93 -45.69
CA ALA A 15 -43.68 -2.06 -44.77
C ALA A 15 -42.35 -2.80 -44.49
N LEU A 16 -41.56 -3.06 -45.52
CA LEU A 16 -40.23 -3.68 -45.36
C LEU A 16 -39.27 -2.79 -44.56
N ALA A 17 -39.25 -1.49 -44.85
CA ALA A 17 -38.42 -0.53 -44.12
C ALA A 17 -38.82 -0.45 -42.63
N ALA A 18 -40.12 -0.50 -42.33
CA ALA A 18 -40.62 -0.51 -40.96
C ALA A 18 -40.19 -1.78 -40.22
N VAL A 19 -40.29 -2.95 -40.85
CA VAL A 19 -39.83 -4.21 -40.24
C VAL A 19 -38.32 -4.18 -39.99
N LEU A 20 -37.53 -3.73 -40.97
CA LEU A 20 -36.08 -3.58 -40.80
C LEU A 20 -35.74 -2.60 -39.67
N ALA A 21 -36.42 -1.46 -39.59
CA ALA A 21 -36.21 -0.49 -38.54
C ALA A 21 -36.51 -1.09 -37.15
N VAL A 22 -37.60 -1.86 -37.02
CA VAL A 22 -37.95 -2.54 -35.76
C VAL A 22 -36.91 -3.59 -35.38
N VAL A 23 -36.48 -4.42 -36.34
CA VAL A 23 -35.47 -5.46 -36.09
C VAL A 23 -34.14 -4.84 -35.68
N ILE A 24 -33.66 -3.84 -36.44
CA ILE A 24 -32.41 -3.13 -36.14
C ILE A 24 -32.50 -2.48 -34.75
N THR A 25 -33.56 -1.73 -34.48
CA THR A 25 -33.72 -1.05 -33.18
C THR A 25 -33.80 -2.05 -32.02
N GLY A 26 -34.55 -3.15 -32.20
CA GLY A 26 -34.66 -4.22 -31.21
C GLY A 26 -33.32 -4.91 -30.92
N SER A 27 -32.59 -5.28 -31.98
CA SER A 27 -31.26 -5.88 -31.85
C SER A 27 -30.24 -4.92 -31.24
N THR A 28 -30.25 -3.64 -31.62
CA THR A 28 -29.35 -2.63 -31.03
C THR A 28 -29.66 -2.41 -29.55
N LEU A 29 -30.93 -2.30 -29.15
CA LEU A 29 -31.31 -2.18 -27.74
C LEU A 29 -30.94 -3.41 -26.91
N PHE A 30 -31.13 -4.60 -27.47
CA PHE A 30 -30.73 -5.86 -26.83
C PHE A 30 -29.20 -5.92 -26.65
N ALA A 31 -28.44 -5.59 -27.69
CA ALA A 31 -26.98 -5.55 -27.65
C ALA A 31 -26.48 -4.53 -26.62
N LEU A 32 -27.03 -3.31 -26.60
CA LEU A 32 -26.66 -2.27 -25.62
C LEU A 32 -26.92 -2.74 -24.19
N ARG A 33 -28.10 -3.29 -23.90
CA ARG A 33 -28.40 -3.82 -22.56
C ARG A 33 -27.51 -4.98 -22.15
N SER A 34 -27.21 -5.90 -23.08
CA SER A 34 -26.31 -7.03 -22.83
C SER A 34 -24.87 -6.59 -22.61
N LEU A 35 -24.43 -5.54 -23.31
CA LEU A 35 -23.10 -4.96 -23.18
C LEU A 35 -22.95 -4.21 -21.85
N ASP A 36 -23.95 -3.42 -21.45
CA ASP A 36 -23.91 -2.65 -20.21
C ASP A 36 -23.79 -3.56 -18.97
N SER A 37 -24.55 -4.65 -18.92
CA SER A 37 -24.48 -5.62 -17.80
C SER A 37 -23.14 -6.35 -17.72
N ALA A 38 -22.55 -6.67 -18.87
CA ALA A 38 -21.26 -7.36 -18.94
C ALA A 38 -20.10 -6.40 -18.62
N ASN A 39 -20.15 -5.18 -19.16
CA ASN A 39 -19.05 -4.22 -19.02
C ASN A 39 -18.92 -3.69 -17.59
N LEU A 40 -20.04 -3.40 -16.91
CA LEU A 40 -20.02 -2.92 -15.54
C LEU A 40 -19.49 -3.98 -14.57
N THR A 41 -19.94 -5.23 -14.70
CA THR A 41 -19.49 -6.33 -13.84
C THR A 41 -18.01 -6.61 -14.05
N THR A 42 -17.54 -6.73 -15.29
CA THR A 42 -16.12 -6.96 -15.58
C THR A 42 -15.24 -5.80 -15.14
N ARG A 43 -15.67 -4.54 -15.31
CA ARG A 43 -14.90 -3.39 -14.81
C ARG A 43 -14.85 -3.31 -13.29
N GLN A 44 -15.95 -3.62 -12.60
CA GLN A 44 -15.98 -3.65 -11.15
C GLN A 44 -15.09 -4.77 -10.60
N GLU A 45 -15.12 -5.95 -11.21
CA GLU A 45 -14.25 -7.07 -10.85
C GLU A 45 -12.77 -6.75 -11.10
N HIS A 46 -12.44 -6.11 -12.23
CA HIS A 46 -11.08 -5.64 -12.51
C HIS A 46 -10.60 -4.59 -11.52
N LEU A 47 -11.38 -3.54 -11.25
CA LEU A 47 -11.00 -2.50 -10.27
C LEU A 47 -10.89 -3.08 -8.86
N ALA A 48 -11.78 -3.99 -8.47
CA ALA A 48 -11.70 -4.67 -7.18
C ALA A 48 -10.46 -5.57 -7.08
N SER A 49 -10.10 -6.25 -8.18
CA SER A 49 -8.88 -7.05 -8.25
C SER A 49 -7.62 -6.19 -8.16
N GLU A 50 -7.57 -5.07 -8.89
CA GLU A 50 -6.46 -4.11 -8.83
C GLU A 50 -6.33 -3.52 -7.42
N ALA A 51 -7.43 -3.11 -6.81
CA ALA A 51 -7.43 -2.59 -5.44
C ALA A 51 -6.95 -3.64 -4.42
N ARG A 52 -7.36 -4.91 -4.57
CA ARG A 52 -6.87 -6.01 -3.74
C ARG A 52 -5.38 -6.24 -3.93
N LEU A 53 -4.89 -6.28 -5.16
CA LEU A 53 -3.47 -6.43 -5.45
C LEU A 53 -2.64 -5.29 -4.86
N LEU A 54 -3.13 -4.05 -4.91
CA LEU A 54 -2.48 -2.91 -4.26
C LEU A 54 -2.51 -3.03 -2.73
N ALA A 55 -3.62 -3.47 -2.15
CA ALA A 55 -3.72 -3.71 -0.72
C ALA A 55 -2.75 -4.81 -0.26
N ASP A 56 -2.64 -5.89 -1.02
CA ASP A 56 -1.72 -7.00 -0.75
C ASP A 56 -0.26 -6.56 -0.88
N GLN A 57 0.06 -5.72 -1.87
CA GLN A 57 1.39 -5.12 -2.01
C GLN A 57 1.73 -4.21 -0.83
N LEU A 58 0.79 -3.35 -0.42
CA LEU A 58 0.98 -2.45 0.72
C LEU A 58 1.18 -3.25 2.01
N ASN A 59 0.38 -4.29 2.22
CA ASN A 59 0.50 -5.17 3.37
C ASN A 59 1.86 -5.88 3.39
N THR A 60 2.31 -6.39 2.24
CA THR A 60 3.62 -7.04 2.09
C THR A 60 4.77 -6.07 2.33
N PHE A 61 4.68 -4.85 1.82
CA PHE A 61 5.68 -3.82 2.06
C PHE A 61 5.75 -3.47 3.56
N HIS A 62 4.58 -3.28 4.19
CA HIS A 62 4.51 -2.95 5.61
C HIS A 62 5.06 -4.09 6.49
N SER A 63 4.70 -5.35 6.19
CA SER A 63 5.21 -6.49 6.94
C SER A 63 6.72 -6.64 6.77
N THR A 64 7.25 -6.43 5.56
CA THR A 64 8.69 -6.49 5.27
C THR A 64 9.46 -5.40 6.00
N LEU A 65 8.92 -4.17 6.03
CA LEU A 65 9.52 -3.07 6.80
C LEU A 65 9.50 -3.37 8.30
N ARG A 66 8.39 -3.89 8.82
CA ARG A 66 8.25 -4.27 10.22
C ARG A 66 9.26 -5.34 10.60
N ASP A 67 9.35 -6.40 9.81
CA ASP A 67 10.28 -7.51 10.04
C ASP A 67 11.74 -7.05 9.94
N SER A 68 12.06 -6.22 8.95
CA SER A 68 13.39 -5.61 8.82
C SER A 68 13.74 -4.76 10.04
N THR A 69 12.81 -3.91 10.48
CA THR A 69 13.00 -3.07 11.68
C THR A 69 13.20 -3.92 12.92
N GLN A 70 12.42 -4.98 13.10
CA GLN A 70 12.53 -5.87 14.26
C GLN A 70 13.84 -6.67 14.24
N ARG A 71 14.30 -7.10 13.06
CA ARG A 71 15.63 -7.72 12.90
C ARG A 71 16.76 -6.75 13.25
N LEU A 72 16.69 -5.51 12.77
CA LEU A 72 17.68 -4.48 13.06
C LEU A 72 17.69 -4.10 14.56
N SER A 73 16.52 -3.94 15.19
CA SER A 73 16.39 -3.73 16.64
C SER A 73 17.02 -4.88 17.41
N GLY A 74 16.69 -6.12 17.06
CA GLY A 74 17.28 -7.30 17.72
C GLY A 74 18.79 -7.41 17.54
N LEU A 75 19.34 -6.98 16.39
CA LEU A 75 20.80 -6.91 16.19
C LEU A 75 21.45 -5.82 17.05
N PHE A 76 20.78 -4.69 17.23
CA PHE A 76 21.25 -3.62 18.12
C PHE A 76 21.20 -4.07 19.58
N GLU A 77 20.07 -4.62 20.03
CA GLU A 77 19.86 -5.14 21.39
C GLU A 77 20.89 -6.21 21.78
N LYS A 78 21.25 -7.11 20.84
CA LYS A 78 22.27 -8.14 21.08
C LYS A 78 23.65 -7.59 21.43
N ARG A 79 24.00 -6.36 21.02
CA ARG A 79 25.27 -5.73 21.42
C ARG A 79 25.32 -5.45 22.91
N PHE A 80 24.16 -5.22 23.52
CA PHE A 80 24.00 -4.98 24.95
C PHE A 80 23.68 -6.26 25.74
N ALA A 81 23.84 -7.44 25.15
CA ALA A 81 23.56 -8.72 25.80
C ALA A 81 24.42 -8.97 27.05
N GLY A 82 25.57 -8.29 27.17
CA GLY A 82 26.41 -8.27 28.39
C GLY A 82 25.74 -7.60 29.60
N GLY A 83 24.58 -6.96 29.39
CA GLY A 83 23.81 -6.30 30.43
C GLY A 83 24.16 -4.82 30.57
N LEU A 84 23.12 -4.01 30.70
CA LEU A 84 23.24 -2.58 31.00
C LEU A 84 23.07 -2.37 32.51
N GLN A 85 23.99 -1.61 33.10
CA GLN A 85 23.93 -1.26 34.52
C GLN A 85 23.80 0.24 34.69
N LEU A 86 22.77 0.65 35.43
CA LEU A 86 22.56 2.05 35.78
C LEU A 86 23.16 2.31 37.16
N LYS A 87 24.14 3.21 37.25
CA LYS A 87 24.74 3.64 38.52
C LYS A 87 24.24 5.04 38.86
N ALA A 88 23.31 5.13 39.80
CA ALA A 88 22.69 6.40 40.21
C ALA A 88 23.61 7.26 41.11
N ASP A 89 24.60 6.63 41.74
CA ASP A 89 25.65 7.25 42.54
C ASP A 89 26.71 7.97 41.68
N ALA A 90 26.83 7.60 40.41
CA ALA A 90 27.69 8.26 39.43
C ALA A 90 26.84 9.10 38.47
N SER A 91 27.13 10.41 38.38
CA SER A 91 26.45 11.29 37.43
C SER A 91 27.36 11.74 36.30
N VAL A 92 26.85 11.68 35.07
CA VAL A 92 27.50 12.21 33.86
C VAL A 92 26.62 13.33 33.30
N THR A 93 27.26 14.46 32.98
CA THR A 93 26.57 15.58 32.32
C THR A 93 26.39 15.26 30.84
N VAL A 94 25.14 15.26 30.38
CA VAL A 94 24.76 15.09 28.98
C VAL A 94 23.98 16.33 28.56
N ALA A 95 24.48 17.06 27.57
CA ALA A 95 23.87 18.32 27.09
C ALA A 95 23.52 19.33 28.21
N GLY A 96 24.35 19.42 29.26
CA GLY A 96 24.15 20.32 30.39
C GLY A 96 23.22 19.80 31.49
N VAL A 97 22.68 18.59 31.37
CA VAL A 97 21.84 17.94 32.38
C VAL A 97 22.62 16.82 33.08
N ALA A 98 22.59 16.79 34.41
CA ALA A 98 23.15 15.70 35.20
C ALA A 98 22.27 14.45 35.04
N THR A 99 22.85 13.40 34.44
CA THR A 99 22.18 12.11 34.20
C THR A 99 22.89 11.01 34.98
N PRO A 100 22.22 9.89 35.36
CA PRO A 100 22.91 8.73 35.88
C PRO A 100 23.87 8.12 34.85
N ALA A 101 24.97 7.56 35.32
CA ALA A 101 25.92 6.86 34.47
C ALA A 101 25.36 5.49 34.05
N LEU A 102 25.29 5.27 32.75
CA LEU A 102 24.93 3.99 32.13
C LEU A 102 26.20 3.24 31.76
N TYR A 103 26.31 2.00 32.22
CA TYR A 103 27.44 1.13 31.98
C TYR A 103 27.07 -0.07 31.11
N LEU A 104 27.97 -0.44 30.22
CA LEU A 104 28.02 -1.74 29.55
C LEU A 104 29.30 -2.45 30.01
N GLY A 105 29.18 -3.39 30.94
CA GLY A 105 30.34 -3.91 31.66
C GLY A 105 31.08 -2.80 32.41
N GLU A 106 32.33 -2.55 32.04
CA GLU A 106 33.19 -1.51 32.63
C GLU A 106 33.19 -0.19 31.83
N HIS A 107 32.45 -0.09 30.73
CA HIS A 107 32.43 1.09 29.86
C HIS A 107 31.22 1.98 30.13
N VAL A 108 31.45 3.29 30.27
CA VAL A 108 30.40 4.30 30.39
C VAL A 108 29.89 4.66 29.00
N LEU A 109 28.57 4.56 28.79
CA LEU A 109 27.93 4.84 27.50
C LEU A 109 27.48 6.30 27.33
N ASN A 110 27.41 7.09 28.41
CA ASN A 110 27.00 8.49 28.31
C ASN A 110 27.99 9.29 27.46
N ASN A 111 27.50 9.98 26.43
CA ASN A 111 28.30 10.70 25.43
C ASN A 111 29.28 9.81 24.63
N ASP A 112 29.16 8.49 24.72
CA ASP A 112 29.87 7.57 23.83
C ASP A 112 28.97 7.20 22.65
N PHE A 113 29.48 7.44 21.43
CA PHE A 113 28.76 7.21 20.19
C PHE A 113 29.29 5.99 19.42
N SER A 114 30.29 5.28 19.94
CA SER A 114 30.94 4.14 19.26
C SER A 114 29.93 3.07 18.84
N GLU A 115 29.11 2.57 19.78
CA GLU A 115 28.12 1.51 19.54
C GLU A 115 27.05 1.91 18.49
N VAL A 116 26.57 3.17 18.54
CA VAL A 116 25.54 3.66 17.61
C VAL A 116 26.12 4.01 16.23
N ASP A 117 27.36 4.48 16.17
CA ASP A 117 28.06 4.76 14.92
C ASP A 117 28.45 3.46 14.20
N GLU A 118 28.93 2.45 14.93
CA GLU A 118 29.22 1.13 14.37
C GLU A 118 27.94 0.49 13.81
N PHE A 119 26.84 0.55 14.57
CA PHE A 119 25.53 0.11 14.10
C PHE A 119 25.12 0.83 12.80
N ARG A 120 25.33 2.15 12.72
CA ARG A 120 25.06 2.94 11.51
C ARG A 120 25.91 2.50 10.33
N GLN A 121 27.20 2.26 10.54
CA GLN A 121 28.10 1.79 9.49
C GLN A 121 27.71 0.43 8.93
N MET A 122 27.25 -0.49 9.79
CA MET A 122 26.86 -1.85 9.37
C MET A 122 25.47 -1.93 8.74
N THR A 123 24.52 -1.11 9.18
CA THR A 123 23.10 -1.29 8.83
C THR A 123 22.51 -0.14 8.03
N ALA A 124 23.23 0.98 7.90
CA ALA A 124 22.70 2.27 7.45
C ALA A 124 21.53 2.81 8.30
N GLY A 125 21.18 2.14 9.40
CA GLY A 125 20.17 2.58 10.36
C GLY A 125 20.76 3.51 11.41
N VAL A 126 19.97 4.46 11.90
CA VAL A 126 20.35 5.32 13.04
C VAL A 126 19.78 4.72 14.33
N ALA A 127 20.54 4.79 15.42
CA ALA A 127 20.12 4.35 16.74
C ALA A 127 20.40 5.44 17.77
N THR A 128 19.63 5.45 18.85
CA THR A 128 19.80 6.39 19.96
C THR A 128 19.51 5.68 21.27
N LEU A 129 20.39 5.88 22.25
CA LEU A 129 20.25 5.30 23.57
C LEU A 129 19.65 6.31 24.54
N PHE A 130 18.57 5.91 25.20
CA PHE A 130 17.87 6.74 26.19
C PHE A 130 17.95 6.09 27.56
N VAL A 131 18.27 6.90 28.57
CA VAL A 131 18.24 6.50 29.97
C VAL A 131 17.09 7.24 30.63
N ARG A 132 16.15 6.50 31.21
CA ARG A 132 15.10 7.07 32.05
C ARG A 132 15.64 7.24 33.47
N SER A 133 15.56 8.46 33.99
CA SER A 133 15.85 8.79 35.39
C SER A 133 14.59 9.39 36.02
N GLY A 134 14.05 8.75 37.06
CA GLY A 134 12.78 9.11 37.70
C GLY A 134 11.92 7.92 38.07
#